data_AF-A0A2U1PWX7-F1
#
_entry.id   AF-A0A2U1PWX7-F1
#
_cell.length_a   1.000
_cell.length_b   1.000
_cell.length_c   1.000
_cell.angle_alpha   90.00
_cell.angle_beta   90.00
_cell.angle_gamma   90.00
#
_symmetry.space_group_name_H-M   'P 1'
#
loop_
_entity.id
_entity.type
_entity.pdbx_description
1 polymer ?
#
loop_
_entity_poly.entity_id
_entity_poly.type
_entity_poly.pdbx_seq_one_letter_code
_entity_poly.pdbx_strand_id
1 'polypeptide(L)'
;MTPILQLGTYLHSKGFSITIAHSKINPPNHSNPSDFIFFPMSDNLYGPGDFLMFIELLQAHGDNHKPRMQQHIIQMINAQIDTYVKESIIIIYDNLMSFARTVASELSLPFIIHSSSVTFFLAYKITR
;
A
#
# COMPACT_ATOMS: atom_id res chain seq x y z
N MET A 1 16.86 3.34 0.49
CA MET A 1 15.63 3.89 -0.13
C MET A 1 15.05 2.80 -1.03
N THR A 2 13.78 2.43 -0.88
CA THR A 2 13.14 1.35 -1.67
C THR A 2 12.57 1.91 -2.98
N PRO A 3 12.32 1.07 -4.02
CA PRO A 3 11.75 1.53 -5.29
C PRO A 3 10.40 2.26 -5.14
N ILE A 4 9.51 1.78 -4.25
CA ILE A 4 8.22 2.42 -4.01
C ILE A 4 8.35 3.80 -3.34
N LEU A 5 9.37 4.00 -2.50
CA LEU A 5 9.70 5.31 -1.91
C LEU A 5 10.28 6.27 -2.95
N GLN A 6 11.10 5.78 -3.89
CA GLN A 6 11.59 6.59 -5.00
C GLN A 6 10.45 7.05 -5.90
N LEU A 7 9.50 6.15 -6.20
CA LEU A 7 8.30 6.49 -6.95
C LEU A 7 7.45 7.53 -6.21
N GLY A 8 7.19 7.33 -4.91
CA GLY A 8 6.47 8.30 -4.09
C GLY A 8 7.15 9.67 -4.07
N THR A 9 8.48 9.71 -3.97
CA THR A 9 9.27 10.96 -4.01
C THR A 9 9.13 11.67 -5.34
N TYR A 10 9.22 10.92 -6.45
CA TYR A 10 9.02 11.46 -7.77
C TYR A 10 7.60 12.01 -7.95
N LEU A 11 6.56 11.27 -7.59
CA LEU A 11 5.18 11.72 -7.70
C LEU A 11 4.90 12.97 -6.85
N HIS A 12 5.43 13.01 -5.62
CA HIS A 12 5.34 14.19 -4.77
C HIS A 12 6.00 15.42 -5.41
N SER A 13 7.18 15.25 -6.04
CA SER A 13 7.84 16.33 -6.80
C SER A 13 7.01 16.84 -8.00
N LYS A 14 5.98 16.10 -8.42
CA LYS A 14 5.03 16.49 -9.47
C LYS A 14 3.73 17.09 -8.91
N GLY A 15 3.63 17.29 -7.59
CA GLY A 15 2.49 17.92 -6.93
C GLY A 15 1.39 16.95 -6.48
N PHE A 16 1.64 15.63 -6.50
CA PHE A 16 0.71 14.67 -5.92
C PHE A 16 0.86 14.63 -4.40
N SER A 17 -0.27 14.61 -3.68
CA SER A 17 -0.30 14.25 -2.26
C SER A 17 -0.04 12.76 -2.11
N ILE A 18 0.91 12.38 -1.24
CA ILE A 18 1.35 10.99 -1.08
C ILE A 18 1.15 10.53 0.37
N THR A 19 0.33 9.49 0.53
CA THR A 19 0.20 8.74 1.79
C THR A 19 0.88 7.38 1.63
N ILE A 20 1.78 7.04 2.56
CA ILE A 20 2.54 5.79 2.56
C ILE A 20 2.01 4.90 3.68
N ALA A 21 1.23 3.90 3.29
CA ALA A 21 0.93 2.76 4.13
C ALA A 21 2.16 1.85 4.24
N HIS A 22 2.68 1.62 5.45
CA HIS A 22 3.83 0.75 5.66
C HIS A 22 3.65 -0.19 6.85
N SER A 23 4.26 -1.36 6.78
CA SER A 23 4.35 -2.30 7.88
C SER A 23 5.30 -1.77 8.97
N LYS A 24 5.16 -2.25 10.20
CA LYS A 24 6.10 -1.92 11.29
C LYS A 24 7.39 -2.74 11.23
N ILE A 25 7.41 -3.80 10.43
CA ILE A 25 8.56 -4.73 10.28
C ILE A 25 9.73 -4.09 9.53
N ASN A 26 9.49 -3.04 8.74
CA ASN A 26 10.55 -2.28 8.07
C ASN A 26 10.12 -0.81 7.87
N PRO A 27 10.11 0.01 8.94
CA PRO A 27 9.66 1.39 8.83
C PRO A 27 10.60 2.18 7.91
N PRO A 28 10.04 3.02 7.03
CA PRO A 28 10.86 3.91 6.20
C PRO A 28 11.70 4.83 7.09
N ASN A 29 12.94 5.06 6.71
CA ASN A 29 13.80 5.99 7.44
C ASN A 29 13.24 7.42 7.28
N HIS A 30 12.76 8.00 8.38
CA HIS A 30 12.16 9.34 8.46
C HIS A 30 13.16 10.49 8.24
N SER A 31 14.44 10.19 7.97
CA SER A 31 15.50 11.19 7.80
C SER A 31 15.42 12.00 6.49
N ASN A 32 14.51 11.64 5.56
CA ASN A 32 14.22 12.45 4.38
C ASN A 32 13.03 13.39 4.67
N PRO A 33 13.15 14.71 4.42
CA PRO A 33 12.09 15.70 4.67
C PRO A 33 11.03 15.67 3.54
N SER A 34 10.59 14.48 3.15
CA SER A 34 9.44 14.33 2.27
C SER A 34 8.17 14.49 3.12
N ASP A 35 7.26 15.37 2.74
CA ASP A 35 5.95 15.65 3.37
C ASP A 35 4.97 14.45 3.27
N PHE A 36 5.49 13.23 3.37
CA PHE A 36 4.70 12.02 3.33
C PHE A 36 3.94 11.83 4.63
N ILE A 37 2.67 11.47 4.49
CA ILE A 37 1.86 10.98 5.59
C ILE A 37 2.14 9.48 5.73
N PHE A 38 2.74 9.07 6.84
CA PHE A 38 3.02 7.67 7.12
C PHE A 38 1.88 7.04 7.90
N PHE A 39 1.31 5.95 7.37
CA PHE A 39 0.26 5.17 8.02
C PHE A 39 0.83 3.80 8.47
N PRO A 40 1.22 3.66 9.75
CA PRO A 40 1.81 2.42 10.24
C PRO A 40 0.75 1.33 10.45
N MET A 41 0.93 0.18 9.80
CA MET A 41 0.12 -1.02 9.99
C MET A 41 0.72 -1.88 11.12
N SER A 42 -0.06 -2.24 12.13
CA SER A 42 0.47 -2.91 13.34
C SER A 42 0.65 -4.42 13.15
N ASP A 43 1.89 -4.89 13.06
CA ASP A 43 2.15 -6.33 12.86
C ASP A 43 2.43 -7.03 14.19
N ASN A 44 1.67 -8.07 14.51
CA ASN A 44 1.89 -8.97 15.65
C ASN A 44 2.49 -10.31 15.20
N LEU A 45 3.50 -10.31 14.32
CA LEU A 45 3.91 -11.52 13.61
C LEU A 45 5.42 -11.79 13.72
N TYR A 46 5.78 -12.83 14.49
CA TYR A 46 7.13 -13.41 14.59
C TYR A 46 7.06 -14.90 14.23
N GLY A 47 7.88 -15.38 13.29
CA GLY A 47 8.05 -16.81 13.02
C GLY A 47 9.00 -17.13 11.85
N PRO A 48 9.86 -18.16 11.91
CA PRO A 48 10.85 -18.45 10.88
C PRO A 48 10.34 -19.41 9.77
N GLY A 49 10.65 -19.08 8.51
CA GLY A 49 11.44 -20.00 7.67
C GLY A 49 10.80 -20.87 6.57
N ASP A 50 9.55 -20.70 6.13
CA ASP A 50 9.01 -21.46 4.98
C ASP A 50 8.17 -20.59 4.02
N PHE A 51 8.19 -20.87 2.71
CA PHE A 51 7.46 -20.10 1.69
C PHE A 51 5.94 -20.19 1.90
N LEU A 52 5.43 -21.34 2.35
CA LEU A 52 4.03 -21.51 2.75
C LEU A 52 3.69 -20.62 3.96
N MET A 53 4.57 -20.58 4.97
CA MET A 53 4.42 -19.67 6.10
C MET A 53 4.50 -18.20 5.68
N PHE A 54 5.28 -17.86 4.66
CA PHE A 54 5.33 -16.51 4.09
C PHE A 54 4.04 -16.13 3.36
N ILE A 55 3.39 -17.06 2.65
CA ILE A 55 2.08 -16.82 2.02
C ILE A 55 0.99 -16.70 3.08
N GLU A 56 0.95 -17.57 4.10
CA GLU A 56 0.03 -17.46 5.24
C GLU A 56 0.24 -16.17 6.02
N LEU A 57 1.50 -15.76 6.19
CA LEU A 57 1.87 -14.47 6.79
C LEU A 57 1.31 -13.30 5.97
N LEU A 58 1.45 -13.31 4.64
CA LEU A 58 0.91 -12.27 3.76
C LEU A 58 -0.62 -12.23 3.76
N GLN A 59 -1.26 -13.40 3.84
CA GLN A 59 -2.72 -13.53 3.95
C GLN A 59 -3.22 -12.99 5.29
N ALA A 60 -2.67 -13.47 6.40
CA ALA A 60 -3.01 -12.98 7.75
C ALA A 60 -2.72 -11.49 7.92
N HIS A 61 -1.64 -11.00 7.32
CA HIS A 61 -1.33 -9.57 7.26
C HIS A 61 -2.39 -8.79 6.46
N GLY A 62 -2.81 -9.33 5.31
CA GLY A 62 -3.91 -8.78 4.52
C GLY A 62 -5.22 -8.70 5.29
N ASP A 63 -5.63 -9.78 5.96
CA ASP A 63 -6.90 -9.86 6.71
C ASP A 63 -6.94 -8.89 7.89
N ASN A 64 -5.82 -8.72 8.60
CA ASN A 64 -5.72 -7.80 9.73
C ASN A 64 -5.70 -6.32 9.30
N HIS A 65 -5.17 -6.01 8.12
CA HIS A 65 -4.93 -4.62 7.69
C HIS A 65 -5.92 -4.11 6.66
N LYS A 66 -6.59 -4.99 5.92
CA LYS A 66 -7.63 -4.63 4.93
C LYS A 66 -8.70 -3.73 5.56
N PRO A 67 -9.33 -4.07 6.71
CA PRO A 67 -10.40 -3.23 7.28
C PRO A 67 -9.89 -1.84 7.70
N ARG A 68 -8.67 -1.76 8.24
CA ARG A 68 -8.06 -0.50 8.68
C ARG A 68 -7.70 0.40 7.51
N MET A 69 -7.11 -0.17 6.46
CA MET A 69 -6.81 0.55 5.22
C MET A 69 -8.10 1.06 4.58
N GLN A 70 -9.13 0.22 4.49
CA GLN A 70 -10.44 0.59 3.94
C GLN A 70 -11.08 1.72 4.75
N GLN A 71 -11.11 1.61 6.07
CA GLN A 71 -11.67 2.65 6.95
C GLN A 71 -10.92 3.97 6.81
N HIS A 72 -9.59 3.93 6.73
CA HIS A 72 -8.78 5.14 6.55
C HIS A 72 -9.07 5.83 5.20
N ILE A 73 -9.17 5.07 4.11
CA ILE A 73 -9.50 5.63 2.80
C ILE A 73 -10.93 6.20 2.79
N ILE A 74 -11.90 5.54 3.43
CA ILE A 74 -13.25 6.08 3.60
C ILE A 74 -13.21 7.41 4.36
N GLN A 75 -12.40 7.51 5.41
CA GLN A 75 -12.22 8.78 6.14
C GLN A 75 -11.63 9.88 5.25
N MET A 76 -10.63 9.54 4.41
CA MET A 76 -10.07 10.48 3.44
C MET A 76 -11.11 10.94 2.41
N ILE A 77 -11.92 10.03 1.86
CA ILE A 77 -13.00 10.35 0.92
C ILE A 77 -14.03 11.26 1.59
N ASN A 78 -14.45 10.92 2.81
CA ASN A 78 -15.47 11.67 3.54
C ASN A 78 -15.00 13.06 3.94
N ALA A 79 -13.73 13.23 4.31
CA ALA A 79 -13.14 14.54 4.62
C ALA A 79 -13.17 15.50 3.42
N GLN A 80 -13.25 14.98 2.20
CA GLN A 80 -13.34 15.77 0.97
C GLN A 80 -14.77 16.10 0.56
N ILE A 81 -15.81 15.53 1.19
CA ILE A 81 -17.22 15.78 0.83
C ILE A 81 -17.58 17.26 0.98
N ASP A 82 -17.08 17.90 2.02
CA ASP A 82 -17.34 19.32 2.33
C ASP A 82 -16.35 20.27 1.64
N THR A 83 -15.43 19.74 0.82
CA THR A 83 -14.41 20.52 0.11
C THR A 83 -14.83 20.80 -1.33
N TYR A 84 -14.62 22.04 -1.80
CA TYR A 84 -14.94 22.45 -3.17
C TYR A 84 -14.11 21.73 -4.25
N VAL A 85 -12.95 21.18 -3.87
CA VAL A 85 -12.05 20.43 -4.73
C VAL A 85 -12.03 18.98 -4.25
N LYS A 86 -12.51 18.06 -5.10
CA LYS A 86 -12.42 16.62 -4.84
C LYS A 86 -11.11 16.09 -5.42
N GLU A 87 -10.28 15.51 -4.57
CA GLU A 87 -9.04 14.86 -5.00
C GLU A 87 -9.35 13.43 -5.48
N SER A 88 -8.71 13.03 -6.57
CA SER A 88 -8.79 11.64 -7.04
C SER A 88 -7.80 10.78 -6.25
N ILE A 89 -8.30 9.75 -5.57
CA ILE A 89 -7.47 8.80 -4.81
C ILE A 89 -7.06 7.65 -5.73
N ILE A 90 -5.76 7.41 -5.84
CA ILE A 90 -5.18 6.28 -6.59
C ILE A 90 -4.38 5.41 -5.63
N ILE A 91 -4.62 4.10 -5.65
CA ILE A 91 -3.89 3.14 -4.80
C ILE A 91 -2.75 2.51 -5.59
N ILE A 92 -1.51 2.75 -5.17
CA ILE A 92 -0.32 2.07 -5.70
C ILE A 92 0.15 1.06 -4.67
N TYR A 93 0.23 -0.22 -5.04
CA TYR A 93 0.61 -1.29 -4.12
C TYR A 93 1.65 -2.22 -4.71
N ASP A 94 2.50 -2.77 -3.85
CA ASP A 94 3.39 -3.88 -4.22
C ASP A 94 2.58 -5.16 -4.42
N ASN A 95 2.96 -6.03 -5.35
CA ASN A 95 2.21 -7.27 -5.61
C ASN A 95 2.00 -8.13 -4.34
N LEU A 96 2.93 -8.08 -3.37
CA LEU A 96 2.83 -8.82 -2.11
C LEU A 96 1.69 -8.28 -1.24
N MET A 97 1.31 -7.02 -1.42
CA MET A 97 0.19 -6.36 -0.74
C MET A 97 -1.11 -6.46 -1.56
N SER A 98 -1.40 -7.63 -2.13
CA SER A 98 -2.55 -7.81 -3.03
C SER A 98 -3.92 -7.52 -2.38
N PHE A 99 -4.03 -7.52 -1.05
CA PHE A 99 -5.22 -7.08 -0.32
C PHE A 99 -5.62 -5.63 -0.63
N ALA A 100 -4.66 -4.77 -0.98
CA ALA A 100 -4.89 -3.39 -1.41
C ALA A 100 -5.73 -3.34 -2.69
N ARG A 101 -5.62 -4.34 -3.58
CA ARG A 101 -6.51 -4.48 -4.75
C ARG A 101 -7.96 -4.64 -4.32
N THR A 102 -8.21 -5.50 -3.33
CA THR A 102 -9.55 -5.78 -2.85
C THR A 102 -10.17 -4.52 -2.26
N VAL A 103 -9.41 -3.77 -1.45
CA VAL A 103 -9.85 -2.47 -0.92
C VAL A 103 -10.15 -1.49 -2.06
N ALA A 104 -9.25 -1.36 -3.04
CA ALA A 104 -9.46 -0.47 -4.19
C ALA A 104 -10.73 -0.82 -4.96
N SER A 105 -10.98 -2.11 -5.17
CA SER A 105 -12.13 -2.61 -5.92
C SER A 105 -13.44 -2.40 -5.16
N GLU A 106 -13.45 -2.67 -3.85
CA GLU A 106 -14.62 -2.45 -2.97
C GLU A 106 -14.99 -0.97 -2.86
N LEU A 107 -14.00 -0.07 -2.93
CA LEU A 107 -14.19 1.38 -2.91
C LEU A 107 -14.34 2.01 -4.30
N SER A 108 -14.33 1.20 -5.38
CA SER A 108 -14.37 1.68 -6.77
C SER A 108 -13.28 2.70 -7.11
N LEU A 109 -12.08 2.52 -6.55
CA LEU A 109 -10.91 3.38 -6.77
C LEU A 109 -9.96 2.81 -7.84
N PRO A 110 -9.33 3.66 -8.67
CA PRO A 110 -8.26 3.24 -9.56
C PRO A 110 -7.05 2.74 -8.76
N PHE A 111 -6.37 1.72 -9.30
CA PHE A 111 -5.16 1.18 -8.69
C PHE A 111 -4.07 0.82 -9.70
N ILE A 112 -2.81 0.87 -9.25
CA ILE A 112 -1.62 0.50 -10.01
C ILE A 112 -0.83 -0.54 -9.21
N ILE A 113 -0.36 -1.57 -9.90
CA ILE A 113 0.50 -2.61 -9.32
C ILE A 113 1.95 -2.22 -9.58
N HIS A 114 2.72 -2.07 -8.51
CA HIS A 114 4.16 -2.00 -8.59
C HIS A 114 4.73 -3.40 -8.39
N SER A 115 5.43 -3.94 -9.39
CA SER A 115 6.16 -5.19 -9.24
C SER A 115 7.64 -4.89 -9.09
N SER A 116 8.26 -5.45 -8.05
CA SER A 116 9.71 -5.40 -7.84
C SER A 116 10.51 -6.09 -8.96
N SER A 117 9.86 -6.94 -9.78
CA SER A 117 10.47 -7.60 -10.94
C SER A 117 9.45 -7.96 -12.03
N VAL A 118 9.85 -7.79 -13.30
CA VAL A 118 9.06 -8.22 -14.48
C VAL A 118 8.90 -9.73 -14.50
N THR A 119 9.93 -10.48 -14.11
CA THR A 119 9.90 -11.95 -14.04
C THR A 119 8.89 -12.42 -13.00
N PHE A 120 8.83 -11.74 -11.86
CA PHE A 120 7.85 -12.04 -10.81
C PHE A 120 6.41 -11.77 -11.29
N PHE A 121 6.20 -10.67 -12.01
CA PHE A 121 4.89 -10.35 -12.58
C PHE A 121 4.41 -11.42 -13.57
N LEU A 122 5.32 -11.93 -14.43
CA LEU A 122 5.00 -12.99 -15.38
C LEU A 122 4.61 -14.29 -14.66
N ALA A 123 5.39 -14.71 -13.66
CA ALA A 123 5.10 -15.91 -12.87
C ALA A 123 3.75 -15.79 -12.15
N TYR A 124 3.48 -14.66 -11.49
CA TYR A 124 2.23 -14.42 -10.77
C TYR A 124 0.99 -14.48 -11.68
N LYS A 125 1.08 -13.93 -12.91
CA LYS A 125 -0.02 -13.94 -13.88
C LYS A 125 -0.26 -15.32 -14.50
N ILE A 126 0.72 -16.21 -14.50
CA ILE A 126 0.56 -17.59 -15.00
C ILE A 126 -0.15 -18.47 -13.96
N THR A 127 0.01 -18.16 -12.67
CA THR A 127 -0.55 -18.93 -11.54
C THR A 127 -1.92 -18.47 -11.04
N ARG A 128 -2.53 -17.44 -11.64
CA ARG A 128 -3.86 -16.90 -11.28
C ARG A 128 -4.67 -16.56 -12.52
#